data_AF-A0A258SR97-F1
#
_entry.id   AF-A0A258SR97-F1
#
_cell.length_a   1.000
_cell.length_b   1.000
_cell.length_c   1.000
_cell.angle_alpha   90.00
_cell.angle_beta   90.00
_cell.angle_gamma   90.00
#
_symmetry.space_group_name_H-M   'P 1'
#
loop_
_entity.id
_entity.type
_entity.pdbx_description
1 polymer ?
#
loop_
_entity_poly.entity_id
_entity_poly.type
_entity_poly.pdbx_seq_one_letter_code
_entity_poly.pdbx_strand_id
1 'polypeptide(L)' 'TLPKHLDEKVARLQLKKLNAQLTELTDQQASYIGVPKSGPYKAEHYRY' A
#
# COMPACT_ATOMS: atom_id res chain seq x y z
N THR A 1 -18.18 -1.16 -0.51
CA THR A 1 -16.83 -1.19 -1.12
C THR A 1 -15.97 -2.18 -0.37
N LEU A 2 -14.99 -2.80 -1.04
CA LEU A 2 -14.05 -3.71 -0.38
C LEU A 2 -13.18 -2.93 0.63
N PRO A 3 -12.84 -3.50 1.80
CA PRO A 3 -11.87 -2.92 2.74
C PRO A 3 -10.54 -2.60 2.06
N LYS A 4 -9.92 -1.44 2.37
CA LYS A 4 -8.69 -0.96 1.73
C LYS A 4 -7.53 -1.97 1.76
N HIS A 5 -7.39 -2.74 2.84
CA HIS A 5 -6.35 -3.76 2.94
C HIS A 5 -6.51 -4.90 1.92
N LEU A 6 -7.76 -5.24 1.53
CA LEU A 6 -8.04 -6.23 0.48
C LEU A 6 -7.77 -5.63 -0.90
N ASP A 7 -8.10 -4.36 -1.11
CA ASP A 7 -7.83 -3.65 -2.37
C ASP A 7 -6.32 -3.56 -2.64
N GLU A 8 -5.53 -3.19 -1.64
CA GLU A 8 -4.07 -3.17 -1.73
C GLU A 8 -3.46 -4.57 -1.94
N LYS A 9 -4.09 -5.62 -1.42
CA LYS A 9 -3.65 -7.00 -1.66
C LYS A 9 -3.90 -7.42 -3.10
N VAL A 10 -5.04 -7.05 -3.68
CA VAL A 10 -5.34 -7.30 -5.10
C VAL A 10 -4.37 -6.52 -6.00
N ALA A 11 -4.11 -5.24 -5.69
CA ALA A 11 -3.15 -4.42 -6.43
C ALA A 11 -1.74 -5.03 -6.41
N ARG A 12 -1.28 -5.54 -5.26
CA ARG A 12 0.01 -6.24 -5.14
C ARG A 12 0.13 -7.45 -6.06
N LEU A 13 -0.94 -8.23 -6.25
CA LEU A 13 -0.93 -9.38 -7.17
C LEU A 13 -0.84 -8.95 -8.64
N GLN A 14 -1.31 -7.76 -8.99
CA GLN A 14 -1.27 -7.24 -10.35
C GLN A 14 0.10 -6.71 -10.76
N LEU A 15 0.97 -6.33 -9.82
CA LEU A 15 2.31 -5.78 -10.09
C LEU A 15 3.15 -6.67 -11.00
N LYS A 16 3.10 -8.00 -10.77
CA LYS A 16 3.82 -8.99 -11.59
C LYS A 16 3.38 -8.97 -13.05
N LYS A 17 2.08 -8.78 -13.31
CA LYS A 17 1.54 -8.69 -14.67
C LYS A 17 1.97 -7.40 -15.38
N LEU A 18 2.17 -6.33 -14.60
CA LEU A 18 2.55 -5.01 -15.11
C LEU A 18 4.06 -4.79 -15.19
N ASN A 19 4.87 -5.80 -14.82
CA ASN A 19 6.32 -5.66 -14.64
C ASN A 19 6.70 -4.44 -13.77
N ALA A 20 5.84 -4.11 -12.81
CA ALA A 20 6.04 -2.98 -11.91
C ALA A 20 6.84 -3.41 -10.67
N GLN A 21 7.81 -2.60 -10.27
CA GLN A 21 8.55 -2.79 -9.02
C GLN A 21 8.02 -1.84 -7.95
N LEU A 22 7.52 -2.41 -6.86
CA LEU A 22 7.05 -1.64 -5.72
C LEU A 22 8.20 -1.49 -4.71
N THR A 23 8.52 -0.25 -4.34
CA THR A 23 9.51 0.03 -3.30
C THR A 23 8.94 -0.28 -1.92
N GLU A 24 9.76 -0.89 -1.06
CA GLU A 24 9.42 -1.13 0.35
C GLU A 24 9.85 0.06 1.21
N LEU A 25 8.97 0.50 2.12
CA LEU A 25 9.29 1.56 3.08
C LEU A 25 10.32 1.07 4.11
N THR A 26 11.29 1.92 4.45
CA THR A 26 12.15 1.71 5.63
C THR A 26 11.37 1.97 6.93
N ASP A 27 11.87 1.48 8.07
CA ASP A 27 11.23 1.73 9.38
C ASP A 27 11.12 3.23 9.68
N GLN A 28 12.17 3.98 9.31
CA GLN A 28 12.20 5.43 9.50
C GLN A 28 11.14 6.12 8.64
N GLN A 29 10.97 5.73 7.38
CA GLN A 29 9.97 6.32 6.49
C GLN A 29 8.55 5.99 6.95
N ALA A 30 8.29 4.74 7.32
CA ALA A 30 7.00 4.29 7.84
C ALA A 30 6.60 5.07 9.11
N SER A 31 7.54 5.22 10.04
CA SER A 31 7.36 6.02 11.25
C SER A 31 7.13 7.51 10.94
N TYR A 32 7.90 8.07 10.00
CA TYR A 32 7.81 9.49 9.61
C TYR A 32 6.43 9.88 9.06
N ILE A 33 5.82 9.00 8.25
CA ILE A 33 4.48 9.25 7.69
C ILE A 33 3.33 8.61 8.49
N GLY A 34 3.65 7.94 9.60
CA GLY A 34 2.67 7.33 10.49
C GLY A 34 1.87 6.18 9.88
N VAL A 35 2.46 5.38 9.00
CA VAL A 35 1.78 4.22 8.39
C VAL A 35 2.57 2.92 8.61
N PRO A 36 1.91 1.75 8.72
CA PRO A 36 2.59 0.46 8.76
C PRO A 36 3.25 0.11 7.42
N LYS A 37 4.38 -0.60 7.46
CA LYS A 37 5.11 -1.05 6.25
C LYS A 37 4.26 -1.93 5.30
N SER A 38 3.30 -2.66 5.84
CA SER A 38 2.39 -3.54 5.08
C SER A 38 1.12 -2.84 4.59
N GLY A 39 0.92 -1.57 4.96
CA GLY A 39 -0.32 -0.84 4.73
C GLY A 39 -1.40 -1.14 5.78
N PRO A 40 -2.56 -0.48 5.72
CA PRO A 40 -2.98 0.42 4.63
C PRO A 40 -2.16 1.71 4.56
N TYR A 41 -1.77 2.10 3.34
CA TYR A 41 -0.85 3.23 3.11
C TYR A 41 -1.56 4.58 2.96
N LYS A 42 -2.89 4.58 2.95
CA LYS A 42 -3.74 5.76 2.78
C LYS A 42 -4.97 5.66 3.65
N ALA A 43 -5.38 6.79 4.24
CA ALA A 43 -6.58 6.89 5.06
C ALA A 43 -7.86 6.63 4.24
N GLU A 44 -8.97 6.31 4.91
CA GLU A 44 -10.22 5.93 4.22
C GLU A 44 -10.77 7.02 3.28
N HIS A 45 -10.70 8.29 3.69
CA HIS A 45 -11.17 9.44 2.91
C HIS A 45 -10.33 9.76 1.67
N TYR A 46 -9.20 9.07 1.47
CA TYR A 46 -8.36 9.24 0.31
C TYR A 46 -9.04 8.64 -0.94
N ARG A 47 -9.25 9.49 -1.96
CA ARG A 47 -9.96 9.17 -3.22
C ARG A 47 -9.03 8.58 -4.30
N TYR A 48 -8.05 7.77 -3.91
CA TYR A 48 -6.90 7.33 -4.73
C TYR A 48 -5.76 8.35 -4.85
#